data_AF-A0A7S0P3V2-F1
#
_entry.id   AF-A0A7S0P3V2-F1
#
_cell.length_a   1.000
_cell.length_b   1.000
_cell.length_c   1.000
_cell.angle_alpha   90.00
_cell.angle_beta   90.00
_cell.angle_gamma   90.00
#
_symmetry.space_group_name_H-M   'P 1'
#
loop_
_entity.id
_entity.type
_entity.pdbx_description
1 polymer ?
#
loop_
_entity_poly.entity_id
_entity_poly.type
_entity_poly.pdbx_seq_one_letter_code
_entity_poly.pdbx_strand_id
1 'polypeptide(L)'
;DKPYDDKWYRTVVVACQLLPDLAALPQGDLTLVGDRGVSLSGGQRARVALARAVYADAQVYLLDDPLAACDSRVAASLMEQVIGPAGLLKDKLRLLTTSNLESLVGADAIHVLRQGDLHESGTFDELASADGGFAKLLQLLREQRLQAEADYGGANVASVARDVSIAHEHAA
;
A
#
# COMPACT_ATOMS: atom_id res chain seq x y z
N ASP A 1 9.82 -27.24 0.32
CA ASP A 1 8.88 -26.45 1.14
C ASP A 1 9.50 -26.08 2.47
N LYS A 2 9.40 -24.80 2.87
CA LYS A 2 9.73 -24.38 4.24
C LYS A 2 8.70 -25.04 5.18
N PRO A 3 9.11 -25.64 6.30
CA PRO A 3 8.17 -26.17 7.29
C PRO A 3 7.31 -25.03 7.84
N TYR A 4 6.09 -25.37 8.29
CA TYR A 4 5.22 -24.42 8.98
C TYR A 4 5.88 -23.93 10.28
N ASP A 5 5.86 -22.61 10.48
CA ASP A 5 6.38 -21.95 11.67
C ASP A 5 5.24 -21.16 12.33
N ASP A 6 4.69 -21.71 13.41
CA ASP A 6 3.58 -21.11 14.17
C ASP A 6 3.96 -19.74 14.76
N LYS A 7 5.20 -19.56 15.21
CA LYS A 7 5.63 -18.28 15.79
C LYS A 7 5.67 -17.21 14.72
N TRP A 8 6.30 -17.52 13.57
CA TRP A 8 6.36 -16.58 12.45
C TRP A 8 4.97 -16.29 11.89
N TYR A 9 4.14 -17.32 11.73
CA TYR A 9 2.75 -17.16 11.30
C TYR A 9 2.00 -16.15 12.17
N ARG A 10 2.06 -16.30 13.51
CA ARG A 10 1.40 -15.36 14.44
C ARG A 10 1.96 -13.94 14.32
N THR A 11 3.28 -13.78 14.22
CA THR A 11 3.91 -12.48 14.03
C THR A 11 3.39 -11.79 12.77
N VAL A 12 3.31 -12.51 11.66
CA VAL A 12 2.81 -11.98 10.38
C VAL A 12 1.33 -11.63 10.46
N VAL A 13 0.49 -12.49 11.06
CA VAL A 13 -0.95 -12.24 11.24
C VAL A 13 -1.19 -10.96 12.05
N VAL A 14 -0.42 -10.74 13.12
CA VAL A 14 -0.51 -9.53 13.95
C VAL A 14 -0.07 -8.29 13.16
N ALA A 15 1.12 -8.33 12.54
CA ALA A 15 1.67 -7.19 11.82
C ALA A 15 0.82 -6.78 10.60
N CYS A 16 0.20 -7.77 9.93
CA CYS A 16 -0.72 -7.53 8.83
C CYS A 16 -2.15 -7.19 9.28
N GLN A 17 -2.37 -6.91 10.57
CA GLN A 17 -3.65 -6.50 11.14
C GLN A 17 -4.79 -7.53 10.96
N LEU A 18 -4.50 -8.82 10.79
CA LEU A 18 -5.51 -9.82 10.45
C LEU A 18 -6.28 -10.39 11.65
N LEU A 19 -5.83 -10.16 12.89
CA LEU A 19 -6.50 -10.71 14.09
C LEU A 19 -8.01 -10.38 14.18
N PRO A 20 -8.46 -9.13 13.94
CA PRO A 20 -9.89 -8.83 13.99
C PRO A 20 -10.69 -9.55 12.90
N ASP A 21 -10.10 -9.75 11.71
CA ASP A 21 -10.76 -10.46 10.62
C ASP A 21 -10.91 -11.93 10.96
N LEU A 22 -9.83 -12.57 11.40
CA LEU A 22 -9.86 -13.98 11.79
C LEU A 22 -10.86 -14.21 12.93
N ALA A 23 -10.91 -13.32 13.94
CA ALA A 23 -11.87 -13.43 15.04
C ALA A 23 -13.33 -13.29 14.58
N ALA A 24 -13.60 -12.56 13.50
CA ALA A 24 -14.93 -12.41 12.92
C ALA A 24 -15.33 -13.58 12.00
N LEU A 25 -14.37 -14.40 11.55
CA LEU A 25 -14.65 -15.53 10.68
C LEU A 25 -15.09 -16.78 11.48
N PRO A 26 -16.08 -17.56 10.99
CA PRO A 26 -16.66 -18.67 11.75
C PRO A 26 -15.67 -19.77 12.19
N GLN A 27 -14.58 -19.96 11.44
CA GLN A 27 -13.55 -20.96 11.73
C GLN A 27 -12.16 -20.32 11.85
N GLY A 28 -12.09 -19.02 12.16
CA GLY A 28 -10.81 -18.33 12.23
C GLY A 28 -10.04 -18.41 10.92
N ASP A 29 -8.77 -18.79 11.03
CA ASP A 29 -7.83 -19.02 9.94
C ASP A 29 -8.10 -20.28 9.10
N LEU A 30 -8.95 -21.19 9.59
CA LEU A 30 -9.40 -22.38 8.84
C LEU A 30 -10.62 -22.10 7.96
N THR A 31 -11.16 -20.87 7.98
CA THR A 31 -12.36 -20.52 7.23
C THR A 31 -12.13 -20.60 5.73
N LEU A 32 -13.02 -21.34 5.04
CA LEU A 32 -13.03 -21.39 3.57
C LEU A 32 -13.52 -20.06 2.98
N VAL A 33 -12.66 -19.42 2.17
CA VAL A 33 -12.94 -18.09 1.61
C VAL A 33 -13.58 -18.08 0.21
N GLY A 34 -13.84 -19.28 -0.33
CA GLY A 34 -14.37 -19.49 -1.68
C GLY A 34 -13.39 -19.10 -2.80
N ASP A 35 -13.85 -19.23 -4.05
CA ASP A 35 -13.03 -18.95 -5.22
C ASP A 35 -12.55 -17.48 -5.23
N ARG A 36 -11.24 -17.30 -5.45
CA ARG A 36 -10.59 -15.98 -5.46
C ARG A 36 -10.85 -15.12 -4.20
N GLY A 37 -11.20 -15.74 -3.07
CA GLY A 37 -11.50 -15.02 -1.83
C GLY A 37 -12.75 -14.16 -1.90
N VAL A 38 -13.80 -14.63 -2.59
CA VAL A 38 -15.07 -13.91 -2.77
C VAL A 38 -15.75 -13.55 -1.43
N SER A 39 -15.52 -14.32 -0.38
CA SER A 39 -16.12 -14.06 0.94
C SER A 39 -15.41 -12.97 1.75
N LEU A 40 -14.28 -12.45 1.26
CA LEU A 40 -13.49 -11.42 1.94
C LEU A 40 -13.81 -10.03 1.38
N SER A 41 -13.63 -8.99 2.19
CA SER A 41 -13.60 -7.61 1.69
C SER A 41 -12.34 -7.34 0.85
N GLY A 42 -12.32 -6.24 0.11
CA GLY A 42 -11.13 -5.83 -0.67
C GLY A 42 -9.89 -5.66 0.20
N GLY A 43 -10.02 -4.92 1.32
CA GLY A 43 -8.93 -4.71 2.27
C GLY A 43 -8.48 -5.99 2.99
N GLN A 44 -9.40 -6.92 3.25
CA GLN A 44 -9.04 -8.24 3.78
C GLN A 44 -8.20 -9.06 2.78
N ARG A 45 -8.63 -9.11 1.51
CA ARG A 45 -7.85 -9.79 0.46
C ARG A 45 -6.45 -9.20 0.32
N ALA A 46 -6.34 -7.86 0.32
CA ALA A 46 -5.05 -7.17 0.25
C ALA A 46 -4.13 -7.54 1.43
N ARG A 47 -4.66 -7.52 2.67
CA ARG A 47 -3.90 -7.89 3.87
C ARG A 47 -3.50 -9.36 3.90
N VAL A 48 -4.37 -10.27 3.46
CA VAL A 48 -4.02 -11.70 3.32
C VAL A 48 -2.95 -11.89 2.25
N ALA A 49 -3.01 -11.17 1.12
CA ALA A 49 -1.98 -11.24 0.09
C ALA A 49 -0.61 -10.75 0.61
N LEU A 50 -0.59 -9.61 1.31
CA LEU A 50 0.61 -9.09 1.95
C LEU A 50 1.16 -10.06 3.00
N ALA A 51 0.30 -10.61 3.88
CA ALA A 51 0.69 -11.61 4.87
C ALA A 51 1.33 -12.85 4.23
N ARG A 52 0.75 -13.34 3.12
CA ARG A 52 1.33 -14.46 2.36
C ARG A 52 2.73 -14.13 1.83
N ALA A 53 2.92 -12.93 1.30
CA ALA A 53 4.24 -12.50 0.82
C ALA A 53 5.25 -12.42 1.98
N VAL A 54 4.87 -11.79 3.10
CA VAL A 54 5.74 -11.65 4.27
C VAL A 54 6.11 -13.00 4.84
N TYR A 55 5.14 -13.91 4.99
CA TYR A 55 5.37 -15.26 5.52
C TYR A 55 6.37 -16.07 4.69
N ALA A 56 6.40 -15.87 3.37
CA ALA A 56 7.37 -16.54 2.49
C ALA A 56 8.82 -16.19 2.85
N ASP A 57 9.06 -15.05 3.52
CA ASP A 57 10.37 -14.59 3.98
C ASP A 57 11.40 -14.62 2.85
N ALA A 58 11.08 -13.92 1.76
CA ALA A 58 11.95 -13.73 0.61
C ALA A 58 13.04 -12.70 0.93
N GLN A 59 14.01 -12.55 0.02
CA GLN A 59 15.01 -11.47 0.08
C GLN A 59 14.57 -10.22 -0.72
N VAL A 60 13.68 -10.41 -1.70
CA VAL A 60 13.19 -9.37 -2.60
C VAL A 60 11.67 -9.41 -2.65
N TYR A 61 11.05 -8.24 -2.48
CA TYR A 61 9.61 -8.03 -2.49
C TYR A 61 9.23 -7.05 -3.59
N LEU A 62 8.30 -7.45 -4.45
CA LEU A 62 7.66 -6.60 -5.44
C LEU A 62 6.22 -6.39 -4.99
N LEU A 63 5.88 -5.17 -4.61
CA LEU A 63 4.60 -4.81 -4.03
C LEU A 63 3.87 -3.87 -4.98
N ASP A 64 2.77 -4.35 -5.56
CA ASP A 64 1.93 -3.56 -6.45
C ASP A 64 0.73 -2.99 -5.70
N ASP A 65 0.84 -1.72 -5.36
CA ASP A 65 -0.13 -0.94 -4.57
C ASP A 65 -0.77 -1.69 -3.39
N PRO A 66 0.06 -2.23 -2.46
CA PRO A 66 -0.39 -3.14 -1.40
C PRO A 66 -1.38 -2.52 -0.42
N LEU A 67 -1.51 -1.18 -0.41
CA LEU A 67 -2.33 -0.43 0.53
C LEU A 67 -3.62 0.13 -0.09
N ALA A 68 -3.81 0.08 -1.41
CA ALA A 68 -4.91 0.75 -2.11
C ALA A 68 -6.32 0.34 -1.67
N ALA A 69 -6.49 -0.91 -1.23
CA ALA A 69 -7.79 -1.43 -0.77
C ALA A 69 -8.00 -1.27 0.75
N CYS A 70 -7.04 -0.70 1.47
CA CYS A 70 -7.10 -0.51 2.91
C CYS A 70 -7.54 0.92 3.26
N ASP A 71 -8.27 1.08 4.37
CA ASP A 71 -8.49 2.40 4.94
C ASP A 71 -7.17 3.01 5.47
N SER A 72 -7.18 4.33 5.71
CA SER A 72 -5.98 5.08 6.11
C SER A 72 -5.34 4.58 7.41
N ARG A 73 -6.15 4.14 8.39
CA ARG A 73 -5.63 3.65 9.67
C ARG A 73 -4.93 2.31 9.48
N VAL A 74 -5.55 1.39 8.74
CA VAL A 74 -4.95 0.10 8.42
C VAL A 74 -3.68 0.29 7.57
N ALA A 75 -3.74 1.14 6.54
CA ALA A 75 -2.60 1.43 5.67
C ALA A 75 -1.40 1.99 6.46
N ALA A 76 -1.62 2.94 7.37
CA ALA A 76 -0.58 3.50 8.23
C ALA A 76 0.07 2.41 9.11
N SER A 77 -0.73 1.51 9.70
CA SER A 77 -0.20 0.43 10.51
C SER A 77 0.58 -0.61 9.69
N LEU A 78 0.12 -0.94 8.47
CA LEU A 78 0.86 -1.83 7.57
C LEU A 78 2.20 -1.21 7.15
N MET A 79 2.22 0.11 6.92
CA MET A 79 3.46 0.82 6.65
C MET A 79 4.41 0.77 7.86
N GLU A 80 3.93 1.03 9.06
CA GLU A 80 4.77 1.00 10.26
C GLU A 80 5.30 -0.41 10.60
N GLN A 81 4.41 -1.41 10.60
CA GLN A 81 4.69 -2.73 11.16
C GLN A 81 5.26 -3.71 10.11
N VAL A 82 5.02 -3.49 8.82
CA VAL A 82 5.40 -4.44 7.76
C VAL A 82 6.38 -3.81 6.77
N ILE A 83 5.96 -2.78 6.05
CA ILE A 83 6.65 -2.32 4.83
C ILE A 83 7.78 -1.34 5.15
N GLY A 84 7.57 -0.45 6.11
CA GLY A 84 8.42 0.69 6.42
C GLY A 84 9.76 0.33 7.09
N PRO A 85 10.57 1.34 7.42
CA PRO A 85 11.97 1.15 7.86
C PRO A 85 12.10 0.43 9.21
N ALA A 86 11.05 0.38 10.02
CA ALA A 86 11.02 -0.36 11.28
C ALA A 86 10.20 -1.67 11.22
N GLY A 87 9.59 -1.96 10.07
CA GLY A 87 8.67 -3.08 9.91
C GLY A 87 9.37 -4.43 9.71
N LEU A 88 8.56 -5.48 9.56
CA LEU A 88 9.05 -6.85 9.33
C LEU A 88 9.96 -6.99 8.10
N LEU A 89 9.79 -6.15 7.09
CA LEU A 89 10.57 -6.19 5.85
C LEU A 89 11.77 -5.23 5.83
N LYS A 90 12.14 -4.62 6.97
CA LYS A 90 13.19 -3.59 7.04
C LYS A 90 14.55 -4.02 6.48
N ASP A 91 14.91 -5.30 6.65
CA ASP A 91 16.20 -5.85 6.22
C ASP A 91 16.11 -6.52 4.83
N LYS A 92 15.02 -6.26 4.09
CA LYS A 92 14.72 -6.87 2.79
C LYS A 92 14.71 -5.82 1.68
N LEU A 93 15.01 -6.23 0.45
CA LEU A 93 14.81 -5.37 -0.72
C LEU A 93 13.32 -5.27 -1.02
N ARG A 94 12.80 -4.04 -1.10
CA ARG A 94 11.40 -3.74 -1.34
C ARG A 94 11.29 -2.81 -2.54
N LEU A 95 10.60 -3.24 -3.59
CA LEU A 95 10.17 -2.38 -4.68
C LEU A 95 8.66 -2.22 -4.58
N LEU A 96 8.21 -0.99 -4.41
CA LEU A 96 6.81 -0.63 -4.18
C LEU A 96 6.35 0.32 -5.29
N THR A 97 5.28 -0.05 -5.98
CA THR A 97 4.47 0.88 -6.77
C THR A 97 3.26 1.27 -5.93
N THR A 98 2.85 2.54 -5.96
CA THR A 98 1.69 2.98 -5.19
C THR A 98 1.01 4.20 -5.79
N SER A 99 -0.31 4.25 -5.65
CA SER A 99 -1.11 5.45 -5.90
C SER A 99 -1.18 6.38 -4.67
N ASN A 100 -0.72 5.93 -3.49
CA ASN A 100 -0.74 6.69 -2.25
C ASN A 100 0.64 7.33 -1.96
N LEU A 101 0.81 8.61 -2.29
CA LEU A 101 2.09 9.30 -2.09
C LEU A 101 2.50 9.49 -0.63
N GLU A 102 1.56 9.46 0.33
CA GLU A 102 1.91 9.58 1.76
C GLU A 102 2.78 8.41 2.22
N SER A 103 2.64 7.25 1.56
CA SER A 103 3.44 6.07 1.84
C SER A 103 4.92 6.22 1.43
N LEU A 104 5.26 7.23 0.63
CA LEU A 104 6.62 7.44 0.11
C LEU A 104 7.54 8.20 1.08
N VAL A 105 7.00 8.78 2.16
CA VAL A 105 7.75 9.63 3.12
C VAL A 105 8.86 8.87 3.87
N GLY A 106 8.92 7.54 3.76
CA GLY A 106 9.99 6.70 4.31
C GLY A 106 10.77 5.89 3.27
N ALA A 107 10.64 6.20 1.98
CA ALA A 107 11.34 5.49 0.93
C ALA A 107 12.82 5.93 0.83
N ASP A 108 13.71 4.96 0.66
CA ASP A 108 15.14 5.21 0.44
C ASP A 108 15.39 5.97 -0.88
N ALA A 109 14.59 5.65 -1.91
CA ALA A 109 14.58 6.32 -3.20
C ALA A 109 13.21 6.21 -3.85
N ILE A 110 12.85 7.23 -4.62
CA ILE A 110 11.65 7.30 -5.44
C ILE A 110 12.10 7.37 -6.90
N HIS A 111 11.40 6.65 -7.76
CA HIS A 111 11.62 6.62 -9.21
C HIS A 111 10.31 6.98 -9.91
N VAL A 112 10.31 8.10 -10.64
CA VAL A 112 9.17 8.54 -11.43
C VAL A 112 9.35 8.03 -12.86
N LEU A 113 8.46 7.15 -13.27
CA LEU A 113 8.42 6.62 -14.63
C LEU A 113 7.38 7.38 -15.46
N ARG A 114 7.74 7.76 -16.69
CA ARG A 114 6.82 8.36 -17.67
C ARG A 114 7.02 7.69 -19.02
N GLN A 115 5.95 7.14 -19.60
CA GLN A 115 5.98 6.47 -20.90
C GLN A 115 7.04 5.34 -21.00
N GLY A 116 7.36 4.69 -19.88
CA GLY A 116 8.36 3.61 -19.82
C GLY A 116 9.79 4.10 -19.53
N ASP A 117 10.04 5.41 -19.52
CA ASP A 117 11.34 5.99 -19.22
C ASP A 117 11.43 6.51 -17.78
N LEU A 118 12.61 6.38 -17.18
CA LEU A 118 12.91 7.00 -15.88
C LEU A 118 13.08 8.50 -16.06
N HIS A 119 12.12 9.26 -15.55
CA HIS A 119 12.09 10.72 -15.69
C HIS A 119 12.79 11.43 -14.54
N GLU A 120 12.49 11.01 -13.30
CA GLU A 120 13.07 11.60 -12.09
C GLU A 120 13.44 10.50 -11.10
N SER A 121 14.48 10.75 -10.31
CA SER A 121 14.87 9.88 -9.22
C SER A 121 15.53 10.67 -8.10
N GLY A 122 15.19 10.33 -6.86
CA GLY A 122 15.74 10.96 -5.68
C GLY A 122 14.98 10.56 -4.43
N THR A 123 15.36 11.15 -3.31
CA THR A 123 14.59 11.07 -2.05
C THR A 123 13.30 11.88 -2.15
N PHE A 124 12.38 11.67 -1.20
CA PHE A 124 11.15 12.45 -1.13
C PHE A 124 11.42 13.97 -1.08
N ASP A 125 12.35 14.39 -0.23
CA ASP A 125 12.64 15.82 -0.03
C ASP A 125 13.28 16.47 -1.27
N GLU A 126 14.18 15.76 -1.95
CA GLU A 126 14.79 16.22 -3.20
C GLU A 126 13.74 16.41 -4.29
N LEU A 127 12.87 15.42 -4.49
CA LEU A 127 11.84 15.47 -5.54
C LEU A 127 10.71 16.45 -5.20
N ALA A 128 10.36 16.60 -3.92
CA ALA A 128 9.32 17.54 -3.49
C ALA A 128 9.77 19.01 -3.56
N SER A 129 11.08 19.27 -3.43
CA SER A 129 11.65 20.62 -3.52
C SER A 129 12.00 21.05 -4.94
N ALA A 130 12.03 20.10 -5.89
CA ALA A 130 12.25 20.38 -7.30
C ALA A 130 10.98 20.92 -7.98
N ASP A 131 11.11 21.67 -9.07
CA ASP A 131 9.96 22.05 -9.95
C ASP A 131 9.66 20.94 -10.99
N GLY A 132 9.75 19.69 -10.53
CA GLY A 132 9.61 18.46 -11.32
C GLY A 132 8.18 17.94 -11.41
N GLY A 133 8.00 16.84 -12.15
CA GLY A 133 6.74 16.14 -12.27
C GLY A 133 6.24 15.58 -10.94
N PHE A 134 7.15 15.14 -10.06
CA PHE A 134 6.77 14.66 -8.73
C PHE A 134 6.15 15.77 -7.85
N ALA A 135 6.78 16.94 -7.79
CA ALA A 135 6.26 18.07 -7.02
C ALA A 135 4.88 18.54 -7.55
N LYS A 136 4.70 18.59 -8.87
CA LYS A 136 3.41 18.91 -9.49
C LYS A 136 2.34 17.89 -9.15
N LEU A 137 2.67 16.59 -9.16
CA LEU A 137 1.75 15.53 -8.75
C LEU A 137 1.33 15.68 -7.28
N LEU A 138 2.28 16.00 -6.38
CA LEU A 138 1.99 16.28 -4.98
C LEU A 138 1.03 17.46 -4.82
N GLN A 139 1.23 18.54 -5.58
CA GLN A 139 0.37 19.71 -5.54
C GLN A 139 -1.07 19.38 -6.00
N LEU A 140 -1.21 18.69 -7.14
CA LEU A 140 -2.51 18.30 -7.68
C LEU A 140 -3.31 17.44 -6.69
N LEU A 141 -2.67 16.47 -6.04
CA LEU A 141 -3.34 15.62 -5.06
C LEU A 141 -3.76 16.39 -3.80
N ARG A 142 -2.95 17.36 -3.36
CA ARG A 142 -3.33 18.25 -2.24
C ARG A 142 -4.55 19.10 -2.59
N GLU A 143 -4.58 19.68 -3.79
CA GLU A 143 -5.71 20.48 -4.27
C GLU A 143 -6.98 19.65 -4.36
N GLN A 144 -6.92 18.45 -4.96
CA GLN A 144 -8.06 17.53 -5.04
C GLN A 144 -8.59 17.14 -3.65
N ARG A 145 -7.70 16.89 -2.68
CA ARG A 145 -8.11 16.55 -1.31
C ARG A 145 -8.80 17.72 -0.62
N LEU A 146 -8.26 18.92 -0.72
CA LEU A 146 -8.87 20.13 -0.14
C LEU A 146 -10.25 20.39 -0.75
N GLN A 147 -10.41 20.13 -2.04
CA GLN A 147 -11.67 20.30 -2.75
C GLN A 147 -12.70 19.23 -2.31
N ALA A 148 -12.29 17.98 -2.17
CA ALA A 148 -13.14 16.91 -1.63
C ALA A 148 -13.58 17.19 -0.18
N GLU A 149 -12.70 17.73 0.66
CA GLU A 149 -12.99 18.12 2.04
C GLU A 149 -13.98 19.31 2.11
N ALA A 150 -13.85 20.27 1.18
CA ALA A 150 -14.76 21.41 1.07
C ALA A 150 -16.17 21.01 0.60
N ASP A 151 -16.26 20.07 -0.36
CA ASP A 151 -17.52 19.61 -0.93
C ASP A 151 -18.30 18.67 0.01
N TYR A 152 -17.61 17.89 0.86
CA TYR A 152 -18.23 16.90 1.75
C TYR A 152 -18.38 17.30 3.22
N GLY A 153 -18.00 18.52 3.61
CA GLY A 153 -18.35 19.11 4.90
C GLY A 153 -18.00 18.25 6.12
N GLY A 154 -16.70 18.18 6.47
CA GLY A 154 -16.27 17.92 7.85
C GLY A 154 -16.87 16.72 8.57
N ALA A 155 -17.01 15.56 7.92
CA ALA A 155 -17.21 14.29 8.62
C ALA A 155 -16.65 13.11 7.80
N ASN A 156 -15.54 12.54 8.28
CA ASN A 156 -14.91 11.29 7.81
C ASN A 156 -14.66 11.17 6.29
N VAL A 157 -13.63 11.86 5.79
CA VAL A 157 -13.08 11.61 4.44
C VAL A 157 -12.02 10.51 4.52
N ALA A 158 -12.45 9.28 4.80
CA ALA A 158 -11.67 8.10 4.46
C ALA A 158 -12.33 7.44 3.25
N SER A 159 -11.57 7.30 2.17
CA SER A 159 -11.93 6.64 0.90
C SER A 159 -12.78 7.43 -0.11
N VAL A 160 -12.16 8.39 -0.80
CA VAL A 160 -12.50 8.62 -2.22
C VAL A 160 -11.21 8.95 -3.00
N ALA A 161 -10.55 7.91 -3.48
CA ALA A 161 -9.65 7.99 -4.62
C ALA A 161 -9.82 6.69 -5.42
N ARG A 162 -10.97 6.57 -6.08
CA ARG A 162 -11.12 5.65 -7.21
C ARG A 162 -10.94 6.50 -8.46
N ASP A 163 -10.11 5.98 -9.35
CA ASP A 163 -9.75 6.50 -10.68
C ASP A 163 -8.70 7.63 -10.72
N VAL A 164 -7.43 7.22 -10.63
CA VAL A 164 -6.34 7.89 -11.38
C VAL A 164 -5.95 6.96 -12.53
N SER A 165 -6.67 7.07 -13.64
CA SER A 165 -6.17 6.63 -14.94
C SER A 165 -5.13 7.66 -15.38
N ILE A 166 -3.88 7.24 -15.58
CA ILE A 166 -2.90 8.07 -16.30
C ILE A 166 -3.43 8.23 -17.72
N ALA A 167 -3.81 9.45 -18.07
CA ALA A 167 -4.35 9.80 -19.37
C ALA A 167 -3.36 9.44 -20.49
N HIS A 168 -3.81 8.64 -21.46
CA HIS A 168 -3.24 8.62 -22.79
C HIS A 168 -3.63 9.91 -23.51
N GLU A 169 -2.68 10.83 -23.69
CA GLU A 169 -2.78 11.81 -24.77
C GLU A 169 -2.39 11.12 -26.08
N HIS A 170 -3.38 10.87 -26.93
CA HIS A 170 -3.15 10.65 -28.35
C HIS A 170 -2.65 11.97 -28.95
N ALA A 171 -1.40 11.98 -29.43
CA ALA A 171 -0.96 12.96 -30.42
C ALA A 171 -0.97 12.26 -31.79
N ALA A 172 -1.84 12.77 -32.67
CA ALA A 172 -1.69 12.66 -34.12
C ALA A 172 -0.61 13.65 -34.59
#